data_AF-A0A972VDT9-F1
#
_entry.id   AF-A0A972VDT9-F1
#
_cell.length_a   1.000
_cell.length_b   1.000
_cell.length_c   1.000
_cell.angle_alpha   90.00
_cell.angle_beta   90.00
_cell.angle_gamma   90.00
#
_symmetry.space_group_name_H-M   'P 1'
#
loop_
_entity.id
_entity.type
_entity.pdbx_description
1 polymer ?
#
loop_
_entity_poly.entity_id
_entity_poly.type
_entity_poly.pdbx_seq_one_letter_code
_entity_poly.pdbx_strand_id
1 'polypeptide(L)'
;MFQRIACLMAVVVLAGLAGSASADLVGAWSFDEGSGDVAADGSGNGHDGTIINATWEVGQLGSALGLDGSAYVDVPAAAWATISSQVTVAFWLYIPAADLVQSNGVVAAFSDPANNEARVFSCHLPWGGNTVYYDTSGPGYDRTSKAIAADEVVDAWNHWAFTKNSDTG
;
A
#
# COMPACT_ATOMS: atom_id res chain seq x y z
N MET A 1 5.37 20.01 -7.05
CA MET A 1 4.53 19.15 -7.88
C MET A 1 4.86 17.74 -7.46
N PHE A 2 4.06 17.14 -6.57
CA PHE A 2 4.34 15.83 -5.99
C PHE A 2 3.55 14.79 -6.76
N GLN A 3 4.24 13.86 -7.41
CA GLN A 3 3.62 12.74 -8.12
C GLN A 3 3.40 11.63 -7.08
N ARG A 4 2.22 10.98 -7.10
CA ARG A 4 1.82 9.95 -6.14
C ARG A 4 1.45 8.71 -6.96
N ILE A 5 2.28 7.67 -6.97
CA ILE A 5 2.06 6.40 -7.70
C ILE A 5 1.68 5.36 -6.65
N ALA A 6 0.59 4.59 -6.81
CA ALA A 6 0.04 3.72 -5.76
C ALA A 6 0.38 2.20 -5.88
N CYS A 7 0.01 1.42 -4.83
CA CYS A 7 0.39 0.02 -4.55
C CYS A 7 -0.80 -0.92 -4.29
N LEU A 8 -0.57 -2.24 -4.32
CA LEU A 8 -1.62 -3.28 -4.35
C LEU A 8 -1.53 -4.35 -3.23
N MET A 9 -2.38 -4.25 -2.17
CA MET A 9 -2.34 -5.13 -0.99
C MET A 9 -2.91 -6.56 -1.16
N ALA A 10 -2.17 -7.61 -0.76
CA ALA A 10 -2.72 -8.96 -0.53
C ALA A 10 -1.93 -9.77 0.53
N VAL A 11 -2.66 -10.48 1.39
CA VAL A 11 -2.26 -11.09 2.68
C VAL A 11 -1.34 -12.32 2.55
N VAL A 12 -0.35 -12.41 3.46
CA VAL A 12 0.47 -13.61 3.73
C VAL A 12 -0.32 -14.60 4.60
N VAL A 13 -0.55 -15.82 4.10
CA VAL A 13 -0.99 -16.96 4.90
C VAL A 13 0.26 -17.71 5.41
N LEU A 14 0.53 -17.65 6.71
CA LEU A 14 1.48 -18.55 7.36
C LEU A 14 0.84 -19.93 7.53
N ALA A 15 1.37 -20.93 6.82
CA ALA A 15 1.00 -22.33 7.01
C ALA A 15 1.61 -22.86 8.32
N GLY A 16 0.83 -22.76 9.40
CA GLY A 16 1.08 -23.41 10.70
C GLY A 16 -0.26 -23.76 11.33
N LEU A 17 -0.39 -25.01 11.79
CA LEU A 17 -1.65 -25.63 12.19
C LEU A 17 -2.44 -24.84 13.26
N ALA A 18 -3.74 -24.66 12.97
CA ALA A 18 -4.85 -24.39 13.89
C ALA A 18 -4.84 -23.06 14.69
N GLY A 19 -5.44 -22.06 14.07
CA GLY A 19 -6.05 -20.88 14.70
C GLY A 19 -6.36 -19.88 13.60
N SER A 20 -7.61 -19.46 13.43
CA SER A 20 -7.92 -18.32 12.57
C SER A 20 -7.15 -17.13 13.11
N ALA A 21 -5.96 -16.86 12.56
CA ALA A 21 -5.24 -15.62 12.82
C ALA A 21 -5.94 -14.50 12.04
N SER A 22 -7.20 -14.24 12.40
CA SER A 22 -7.83 -12.95 12.19
C SER A 22 -7.25 -12.01 13.23
N ALA A 23 -5.99 -11.60 13.04
CA ALA A 23 -5.69 -10.22 13.42
C ALA A 23 -6.69 -9.38 12.62
N ASP A 24 -7.47 -8.51 13.27
CA ASP A 24 -8.63 -7.82 12.70
C ASP A 24 -8.31 -7.24 11.31
N LEU A 25 -8.59 -8.01 10.26
CA LEU A 25 -8.23 -7.66 8.90
C LEU A 25 -9.07 -6.46 8.54
N VAL A 26 -8.41 -5.34 8.23
CA VAL A 26 -9.10 -4.08 7.96
C VAL A 26 -9.73 -4.07 6.57
N GLY A 27 -9.01 -4.56 5.57
CA GLY A 27 -9.44 -4.61 4.18
C GLY A 27 -8.49 -5.47 3.36
N ALA A 28 -9.01 -6.05 2.28
CA ALA A 28 -8.21 -6.83 1.34
C ALA A 28 -8.75 -6.63 -0.08
N TRP A 29 -7.94 -6.07 -0.97
CA TRP A 29 -8.32 -5.78 -2.34
C TRP A 29 -7.42 -6.61 -3.26
N SER A 30 -7.94 -7.65 -3.90
CA SER A 30 -7.12 -8.53 -4.75
C SER A 30 -6.88 -7.94 -6.13
N PHE A 31 -7.80 -7.09 -6.60
CA PHE A 31 -7.77 -6.50 -7.94
C PHE A 31 -7.80 -7.55 -9.05
N ASP A 32 -8.62 -8.59 -8.85
CA ASP A 32 -8.86 -9.64 -9.83
C ASP A 32 -10.13 -9.42 -10.66
N GLU A 33 -10.86 -8.34 -10.43
CA GLU A 33 -12.10 -8.00 -11.16
C GLU A 33 -11.83 -7.81 -12.66
N GLY A 34 -10.64 -7.30 -13.01
CA GLY A 34 -10.16 -7.18 -14.39
C GLY A 34 -10.95 -6.20 -15.27
N SER A 35 -11.94 -5.51 -14.71
CA SER A 35 -12.75 -4.49 -15.36
C SER A 35 -13.55 -3.68 -14.34
N GLY A 36 -14.08 -2.54 -14.77
CA GLY A 36 -14.90 -1.65 -13.93
C GLY A 36 -14.07 -0.71 -13.06
N ASP A 37 -14.77 0.02 -12.18
CA ASP A 37 -14.26 1.09 -11.34
C ASP A 37 -14.38 0.78 -9.84
N VAL A 38 -14.65 -0.49 -9.49
CA VAL A 38 -14.75 -0.95 -8.09
C VAL A 38 -13.64 -1.96 -7.82
N ALA A 39 -12.88 -1.73 -6.75
CA ALA A 39 -11.99 -2.71 -6.16
C ALA A 39 -12.72 -3.34 -4.97
N ALA A 40 -13.16 -4.59 -5.09
CA ALA A 40 -13.97 -5.22 -4.05
C ALA A 40 -13.13 -5.55 -2.81
N ASP A 41 -13.71 -5.30 -1.64
CA ASP A 41 -13.11 -5.70 -0.36
C ASP A 41 -13.42 -7.17 -0.04
N GLY A 42 -12.41 -8.01 -0.24
CA GLY A 42 -12.44 -9.43 0.09
C GLY A 42 -12.34 -9.74 1.60
N SER A 43 -12.13 -8.74 2.47
CA SER A 43 -12.08 -8.97 3.93
C SER A 43 -13.45 -9.25 4.55
N GLY A 44 -14.53 -8.83 3.87
CA GLY A 44 -15.90 -8.94 4.37
C GLY A 44 -16.36 -7.75 5.21
N ASN A 45 -15.55 -6.68 5.33
CA ASN A 45 -15.92 -5.48 6.08
C ASN A 45 -16.68 -4.44 5.22
N GLY A 46 -16.77 -4.66 3.91
CA GLY A 46 -17.49 -3.77 3.00
C GLY A 46 -16.74 -2.47 2.72
N HIS A 47 -15.41 -2.51 2.78
CA HIS A 47 -14.54 -1.37 2.45
C HIS A 47 -14.20 -1.32 0.96
N ASP A 48 -15.19 -1.51 0.08
CA ASP A 48 -14.98 -1.47 -1.37
C ASP A 48 -14.33 -0.15 -1.79
N GLY A 49 -13.26 -0.24 -2.58
CA GLY A 49 -12.52 0.92 -3.09
C GLY A 49 -13.09 1.40 -4.42
N THR A 50 -13.00 2.70 -4.68
CA THR A 50 -13.31 3.28 -6.01
C THR A 50 -12.03 3.49 -6.79
N ILE A 51 -11.94 2.91 -7.98
CA ILE A 51 -10.77 3.01 -8.87
C ILE A 51 -10.89 4.28 -9.71
N ILE A 52 -9.85 5.11 -9.67
CA ILE A 52 -9.79 6.39 -10.37
C ILE A 52 -8.61 6.36 -11.34
N ASN A 53 -8.88 6.57 -12.64
CA ASN A 53 -7.90 6.69 -13.74
C ASN A 53 -6.94 5.51 -13.93
N ALA A 54 -7.11 4.38 -13.23
CA ALA A 54 -6.24 3.22 -13.38
C ALA A 54 -6.61 2.37 -14.60
N THR A 55 -5.64 1.63 -15.12
CA THR A 55 -5.85 0.58 -16.13
C THR A 55 -5.78 -0.80 -15.48
N TRP A 56 -6.51 -1.76 -16.04
CA TRP A 56 -6.39 -3.16 -15.66
C TRP A 56 -5.25 -3.80 -16.44
N GLU A 57 -4.31 -4.43 -15.74
CA GLU A 57 -3.10 -5.05 -16.28
C GLU A 57 -2.98 -6.51 -15.80
N VAL A 58 -2.03 -7.24 -16.37
CA VAL A 58 -1.69 -8.59 -15.87
C VAL A 58 -0.97 -8.48 -14.54
N GLY A 59 -1.51 -9.11 -13.50
CA GLY A 59 -0.97 -9.09 -12.15
C GLY A 59 0.03 -10.20 -11.86
N GLN A 60 0.65 -10.17 -10.68
CA GLN A 60 1.41 -11.30 -10.14
C GLN A 60 0.52 -12.53 -9.94
N LEU A 61 -0.72 -12.28 -9.49
CA LEU A 61 -1.81 -13.23 -9.39
C LEU A 61 -2.98 -12.59 -10.11
N GLY A 62 -3.54 -13.27 -11.12
CA GLY A 62 -4.68 -12.74 -11.88
C GLY A 62 -4.41 -11.38 -12.53
N SER A 63 -5.11 -10.35 -12.07
CA SER A 63 -5.02 -8.98 -12.61
C SER A 63 -4.37 -8.02 -11.62
N ALA A 64 -4.03 -6.82 -12.08
CA ALA A 64 -3.54 -5.73 -11.25
C ALA A 64 -3.99 -4.37 -11.82
N LEU A 65 -3.76 -3.31 -11.05
CA LEU A 65 -3.96 -1.94 -11.51
C LEU A 65 -2.64 -1.30 -11.95
N GLY A 66 -2.64 -0.76 -13.17
CA GLY A 66 -1.62 0.14 -13.69
C GLY A 66 -1.84 1.55 -13.15
N LEU A 67 -0.83 2.10 -12.49
CA LEU A 67 -0.92 3.37 -11.78
C LEU A 67 0.18 4.34 -12.26
N ASP A 68 -0.24 5.42 -12.91
CA ASP A 68 0.66 6.33 -13.66
C ASP A 68 1.01 7.63 -12.92
N GLY A 69 0.64 7.74 -11.65
CA GLY A 69 0.82 8.94 -10.85
C GLY A 69 -0.40 9.87 -10.78
N SER A 70 -1.39 9.65 -11.65
CA SER A 70 -2.72 10.28 -11.61
C SER A 70 -3.83 9.30 -11.19
N ALA A 71 -3.52 8.00 -11.27
CA ALA A 71 -4.40 6.92 -10.90
C ALA A 71 -4.25 6.48 -9.43
N TYR A 72 -5.35 6.10 -8.80
CA TYR A 72 -5.39 5.62 -7.42
C TYR A 72 -6.68 4.84 -7.12
N VAL A 73 -6.71 4.21 -5.95
CA VAL A 73 -7.92 3.58 -5.38
C VAL A 73 -8.31 4.39 -4.15
N ASP A 74 -9.51 4.95 -4.17
CA ASP A 74 -10.08 5.65 -3.03
C ASP A 74 -10.76 4.65 -2.10
N VAL A 75 -10.19 4.46 -0.92
CA VAL A 75 -10.69 3.53 0.09
C VAL A 75 -11.52 4.30 1.13
N PRO A 76 -12.74 3.83 1.49
CA PRO A 76 -13.58 4.51 2.44
C PRO A 76 -12.89 4.82 3.78
N ALA A 77 -13.16 6.00 4.34
CA ALA A 77 -12.57 6.44 5.62
C ALA A 77 -12.80 5.46 6.78
N ALA A 78 -13.88 4.68 6.74
CA ALA A 78 -14.21 3.65 7.72
C ALA A 78 -13.12 2.57 7.84
N ALA A 79 -12.41 2.24 6.75
CA ALA A 79 -11.30 1.29 6.79
C ALA A 79 -10.17 1.79 7.70
N TRP A 80 -9.90 3.10 7.69
CA TRP A 80 -8.78 3.67 8.44
C TRP A 80 -9.12 3.94 9.92
N ALA A 81 -10.41 4.04 10.25
CA ALA A 81 -10.87 4.41 11.60
C ALA A 81 -10.60 3.33 12.66
N THR A 82 -10.34 2.09 12.25
CA THR A 82 -10.05 0.96 13.16
C THR A 82 -8.57 0.82 13.47
N ILE A 83 -7.70 1.49 12.71
CA ILE A 83 -6.25 1.44 12.90
C ILE A 83 -5.86 2.29 14.11
N SER A 84 -5.08 1.71 15.03
CA SER A 84 -4.63 2.37 16.25
C SER A 84 -3.10 2.24 16.43
N SER A 85 -2.64 1.56 17.47
CA SER A 85 -1.20 1.46 17.81
C SER A 85 -0.42 0.50 16.92
N GLN A 86 -1.11 -0.43 16.23
CA GLN A 86 -0.48 -1.51 15.48
C GLN A 86 -1.12 -1.63 14.10
N VAL A 87 -0.27 -1.77 13.08
CA VAL A 87 -0.72 -1.91 11.70
C VAL A 87 0.32 -2.69 10.89
N THR A 88 -0.18 -3.54 9.99
CA THR A 88 0.61 -4.11 8.90
C THR A 88 -0.05 -3.78 7.57
N VAL A 89 0.73 -3.23 6.64
CA VAL A 89 0.35 -2.95 5.26
C VAL A 89 1.21 -3.85 4.37
N ALA A 90 0.59 -4.71 3.56
CA ALA A 90 1.34 -5.68 2.74
C ALA A 90 0.78 -5.77 1.33
N PHE A 91 1.65 -5.72 0.32
CA PHE A 91 1.28 -5.61 -1.09
C PHE A 91 2.28 -6.20 -2.07
N TRP A 92 1.78 -6.58 -3.25
CA TRP A 92 2.60 -6.82 -4.43
C TRP A 92 2.78 -5.52 -5.22
N LEU A 93 3.99 -5.28 -5.72
CA LEU A 93 4.30 -4.14 -6.56
C LEU A 93 5.26 -4.55 -7.68
N TYR A 94 4.94 -4.16 -8.89
CA TYR A 94 5.86 -4.20 -10.02
C TYR A 94 6.22 -2.76 -10.38
N ILE A 95 7.50 -2.48 -10.52
CA ILE A 95 8.00 -1.18 -10.98
C ILE A 95 8.80 -1.42 -12.26
N PRO A 96 8.36 -0.96 -13.44
CA PRO A 96 9.22 -0.95 -14.61
C PRO A 96 10.49 -0.13 -14.31
N ALA A 97 11.68 -0.60 -14.69
CA ALA A 97 12.92 0.13 -14.40
C ALA A 97 12.93 1.54 -15.01
N ALA A 98 12.24 1.73 -16.15
CA ALA A 98 12.05 3.02 -16.80
C ALA A 98 11.23 4.01 -15.96
N ASP A 99 10.37 3.51 -15.07
CA ASP A 99 9.42 4.29 -14.27
C ASP A 99 9.86 4.41 -12.81
N LEU A 100 11.08 4.00 -12.48
CA LEU A 100 11.64 4.15 -11.14
C LEU A 100 11.89 5.64 -10.83
N VAL A 101 10.86 6.29 -10.28
CA VAL A 101 10.96 7.68 -9.81
C VAL A 101 11.28 7.70 -8.32
N GLN A 102 12.46 8.22 -7.96
CA GLN A 102 12.80 8.47 -6.56
C GLN A 102 12.00 9.68 -6.05
N SER A 103 11.44 9.56 -4.83
CA SER A 103 10.67 10.60 -4.11
C SER A 103 9.13 10.53 -4.18
N ASN A 104 8.55 9.35 -4.32
CA ASN A 104 7.08 9.17 -4.25
C ASN A 104 6.66 8.16 -3.14
N GLY A 105 5.40 8.25 -2.71
CA GLY A 105 4.77 7.29 -1.78
C GLY A 105 3.79 6.39 -2.53
N VAL A 106 3.70 5.12 -2.11
CA VAL A 106 3.01 4.04 -2.82
C VAL A 106 1.74 3.55 -2.14
N VAL A 107 1.71 3.51 -0.81
CA VAL A 107 0.45 3.42 -0.06
C VAL A 107 0.46 4.54 0.94
N ALA A 108 -0.61 5.31 1.02
CA ALA A 108 -0.74 6.33 2.04
C ALA A 108 -2.21 6.46 2.48
N ALA A 109 -2.39 6.73 3.76
CA ALA A 109 -3.66 7.17 4.32
C ALA A 109 -3.51 8.62 4.81
N PHE A 110 -4.55 9.42 4.62
CA PHE A 110 -4.61 10.80 5.07
C PHE A 110 -5.88 11.01 5.88
N SER A 111 -5.79 11.70 7.01
CA SER A 111 -6.94 12.16 7.80
C SER A 111 -7.63 13.35 7.14
N ASP A 112 -6.92 14.06 6.26
CA ASP A 112 -7.45 15.06 5.33
C ASP A 112 -6.73 14.93 3.97
N PRO A 113 -7.38 14.42 2.91
CA PRO A 113 -6.73 14.20 1.61
C PRO A 113 -6.29 15.50 0.92
N ALA A 114 -6.86 16.66 1.30
CA ALA A 114 -6.45 17.96 0.79
C ALA A 114 -5.16 18.48 1.46
N ASN A 115 -4.75 17.89 2.58
CA ASN A 115 -3.57 18.29 3.34
C ASN A 115 -2.50 17.18 3.34
N ASN A 116 -1.38 17.43 2.68
CA ASN A 116 -0.28 16.46 2.62
C ASN A 116 0.41 16.20 3.99
N GLU A 117 0.21 17.09 4.96
CA GLU A 117 0.68 16.95 6.34
C GLU A 117 -0.27 16.11 7.20
N ALA A 118 -1.52 15.91 6.76
CA ALA A 118 -2.51 15.08 7.44
C ALA A 118 -2.31 13.57 7.17
N ARG A 119 -1.11 13.18 6.75
CA ARG A 119 -0.76 11.80 6.43
C ARG A 119 -0.72 10.97 7.71
N VAL A 120 -1.56 9.94 7.81
CA VAL A 120 -1.62 9.00 8.95
C VAL A 120 -0.52 7.95 8.82
N PHE A 121 -0.32 7.42 7.62
CA PHE A 121 0.86 6.62 7.29
C PHE A 121 1.22 6.72 5.81
N SER A 122 2.46 6.35 5.45
CA SER A 122 2.89 6.21 4.07
C SER A 122 4.07 5.26 3.87
N CYS A 123 3.97 4.41 2.86
CA CYS A 123 5.04 3.53 2.39
C CYS A 123 5.72 4.17 1.17
N HIS A 124 7.04 4.35 1.20
CA HIS A 124 7.82 4.95 0.10
C HIS A 124 8.81 3.92 -0.48
N LEU A 125 8.79 3.74 -1.81
CA LEU A 125 9.58 2.70 -2.49
C LEU A 125 10.15 3.18 -3.83
N PRO A 126 11.47 3.09 -4.03
CA PRO A 126 12.50 3.71 -3.19
C PRO A 126 12.37 5.25 -3.16
N TRP A 127 12.70 5.83 -2.01
CA TRP A 127 12.96 7.26 -1.86
C TRP A 127 14.46 7.57 -2.06
N GLY A 128 14.82 8.85 -2.09
CA GLY A 128 16.19 9.33 -2.30
C GLY A 128 17.26 8.51 -1.56
N GLY A 129 18.28 8.07 -2.29
CA GLY A 129 19.35 7.22 -1.75
C GLY A 129 18.97 5.74 -1.63
N ASN A 130 18.08 5.24 -2.51
CA ASN A 130 17.60 3.86 -2.55
C ASN A 130 17.10 3.37 -1.18
N THR A 131 16.31 4.20 -0.51
CA THR A 131 15.82 3.88 0.83
C THR A 131 14.31 3.73 0.81
N VAL A 132 13.83 2.62 1.34
CA VAL A 132 12.43 2.37 1.62
C VAL A 132 12.07 3.02 2.96
N TYR A 133 10.96 3.76 3.01
CA TYR A 133 10.45 4.37 4.24
C TYR A 133 9.04 3.89 4.58
N TYR A 134 8.79 3.72 5.87
CA TYR A 134 7.45 3.67 6.43
C TYR A 134 7.27 4.80 7.44
N ASP A 135 6.46 5.78 7.06
CA ASP A 135 6.12 6.93 7.89
C ASP A 135 4.78 6.67 8.58
N THR A 136 4.68 6.95 9.88
CA THR A 136 3.41 7.05 10.63
C THR A 136 3.31 8.43 11.32
N SER A 137 2.09 8.92 11.56
CA SER A 137 1.84 10.28 12.05
C SER A 137 2.16 10.50 13.54
N GLY A 138 2.76 11.65 13.86
CA GLY A 138 3.08 12.22 15.18
C GLY A 138 3.70 13.63 15.04
N PRO A 139 4.12 14.32 16.11
CA PRO A 139 4.91 15.55 15.99
C PRO A 139 6.29 15.23 15.38
N GLY A 140 6.39 15.32 14.05
CA GLY A 140 7.49 14.76 13.27
C GLY A 140 7.16 13.37 12.70
N TYR A 141 7.84 12.96 11.63
CA TYR A 141 7.61 11.63 11.04
C TYR A 141 8.20 10.55 11.95
N ASP A 142 7.36 9.65 12.47
CA ASP A 142 7.82 8.43 13.12
C ASP A 142 8.15 7.39 12.04
N ARG A 143 9.43 7.32 11.69
CA ARG A 143 9.92 6.67 10.47
C ARG A 143 10.72 5.41 10.77
N THR A 144 10.35 4.33 10.11
CA THR A 144 11.20 3.14 9.95
C THR A 144 11.75 3.12 8.53
N SER A 145 13.01 2.69 8.33
CA SER A 145 13.64 2.68 7.02
C SER A 145 14.54 1.48 6.76
N LYS A 146 14.74 1.16 5.47
CA LYS A 146 15.67 0.13 5.02
C LYS A 146 16.31 0.55 3.70
N ALA A 147 17.64 0.47 3.62
CA ALA A 147 18.35 0.64 2.34
C ALA A 147 18.15 -0.59 1.45
N ILE A 148 18.00 -0.37 0.15
CA ILE A 148 17.85 -1.40 -0.87
C ILE A 148 18.83 -1.16 -2.02
N ALA A 149 19.11 -2.18 -2.82
CA ALA A 149 19.83 -1.95 -4.08
C ALA A 149 18.88 -1.30 -5.12
N ALA A 150 19.44 -0.53 -6.05
CA ALA A 150 18.64 0.23 -7.03
C ALA A 150 17.84 -0.69 -7.98
N ASP A 151 18.42 -1.84 -8.31
CA ASP A 151 17.92 -2.81 -9.27
C ASP A 151 17.09 -3.94 -8.63
N GLU A 152 17.12 -4.06 -7.30
CA GLU A 152 16.43 -5.14 -6.56
C GLU A 152 14.90 -5.07 -6.68
N VAL A 153 14.35 -3.90 -7.03
CA VAL A 153 12.91 -3.62 -6.92
C VAL A 153 12.21 -3.35 -8.25
N VAL A 154 12.95 -3.43 -9.35
CA VAL A 154 12.44 -3.11 -10.69
C VAL A 154 12.38 -4.34 -11.59
N ASP A 155 11.53 -4.26 -12.62
CA ASP A 155 11.31 -5.30 -13.63
C ASP A 155 10.93 -6.68 -13.06
N ALA A 156 10.40 -6.70 -11.83
CA ALA A 156 9.91 -7.89 -11.15
C ALA A 156 8.80 -7.52 -10.16
N TRP A 157 7.90 -8.48 -9.93
CA TRP A 157 6.93 -8.38 -8.85
C TRP A 157 7.62 -8.61 -7.51
N ASN A 158 7.44 -7.65 -6.60
CA ASN A 158 8.00 -7.66 -5.26
C ASN A 158 6.88 -7.63 -4.23
N HIS A 159 6.98 -8.50 -3.23
CA HIS A 159 6.06 -8.48 -2.09
C HIS A 159 6.66 -7.66 -0.96
N TRP A 160 5.93 -6.65 -0.51
CA TRP A 160 6.30 -5.76 0.57
C TRP A 160 5.38 -5.97 1.76
N ALA A 161 5.96 -5.89 2.96
CA ALA A 161 5.21 -5.86 4.20
C ALA A 161 5.83 -4.81 5.13
N PHE A 162 5.01 -3.88 5.57
CA PHE A 162 5.35 -2.79 6.46
C PHE A 162 4.57 -2.96 7.75
N THR A 163 5.27 -3.18 8.85
CA THR A 163 4.66 -3.36 10.17
C THR A 163 5.16 -2.27 11.10
N LYS A 164 4.22 -1.67 11.86
CA LYS A 164 4.52 -0.71 12.92
C LYS A 164 3.77 -1.13 14.18
N ASN A 165 4.44 -1.04 15.32
CA ASN A 165 3.83 -1.16 16.63
C ASN A 165 4.30 0.00 17.50
N SER A 166 3.45 1.01 17.71
CA SER A 166 3.80 2.17 18.53
C SER A 166 4.01 1.84 20.01
N ASP A 167 3.57 0.67 20.47
CA ASP A 167 3.74 0.24 21.86
C ASP A 167 5.17 -0.27 22.13
N THR A 168 5.86 -0.80 21.10
CA THR A 168 7.17 -1.47 21.24
C THR A 168 8.27 -0.95 20.33
N GLY A 169 7.95 -0.12 19.33
CA GLY A 169 8.88 0.36 18.31
C GLY A 169 8.97 -0.57 17.11
#